data_AF-L7ECZ8-F1
#
_entry.id   AF-L7ECZ8-F1
#
_cell.length_a   1.000
_cell.length_b   1.000
_cell.length_c   1.000
_cell.angle_alpha   90.00
_cell.angle_beta   90.00
_cell.angle_gamma   90.00
#
_symmetry.space_group_name_H-M   'P 1'
#
loop_
_entity.id
_entity.type
_entity.pdbx_description
1 polymer ?
#
loop_
_entity_poly.entity_id
_entity_poly.type
_entity_poly.pdbx_seq_one_letter_code
_entity_poly.pdbx_strand_id
1 'polypeptide(L)'
;MLDFDQPIPQEKLDIIEKTRANLFAWRGQFSPQLIETILSFYCPSNSVILDPFVGSGTVLLEASYLSLEAYGFEINPAAYIMSHTYEFINDSQKKEVLKNLRNIIDQEFPLRIFEVSDQVENLVDKLQNTRNMLPDRSKVLFDALVIILDVCKNKITQEFIRTLAN
;
A
#
# COMPACT_ATOMS: atom_id res chain seq x y z
N MET A 1 18.95 -21.52 -19.50
CA MET A 1 17.53 -21.56 -19.07
C MET A 1 17.56 -21.85 -17.58
N LEU A 2 16.76 -21.16 -16.75
CA LEU A 2 16.68 -21.54 -15.33
C LEU A 2 16.07 -22.95 -15.25
N ASP A 3 16.64 -23.80 -14.42
CA ASP A 3 16.14 -25.16 -14.16
C ASP A 3 14.99 -25.06 -13.16
N PHE A 4 13.77 -25.02 -13.69
CA PHE A 4 12.52 -24.94 -12.93
C PHE A 4 12.15 -26.24 -12.21
N ASP A 5 12.86 -27.32 -12.51
CA ASP A 5 12.71 -28.65 -11.93
C ASP A 5 13.47 -28.81 -10.61
N GLN A 6 14.36 -27.88 -10.27
CA GLN A 6 15.07 -27.90 -9.00
C GLN A 6 14.22 -27.29 -7.88
N PRO A 7 13.92 -28.05 -6.81
CA PRO A 7 13.16 -27.51 -5.69
C PRO A 7 13.95 -26.44 -4.94
N ILE A 8 13.25 -25.43 -4.43
CA ILE A 8 13.84 -24.47 -3.48
C ILE A 8 14.25 -25.22 -2.21
N PRO A 9 15.48 -25.02 -1.70
CA PRO A 9 15.90 -25.62 -0.44
C PRO A 9 14.97 -25.26 0.73
N GLN A 10 14.61 -26.25 1.55
CA GLN A 10 13.61 -26.11 2.61
C GLN A 10 13.97 -24.98 3.60
N GLU A 11 15.25 -24.81 3.92
CA GLU A 11 15.73 -23.77 4.82
C GLU A 11 15.42 -22.34 4.35
N LYS A 12 15.26 -22.14 3.03
CA LYS A 12 14.85 -20.86 2.45
C LYS A 12 13.33 -20.66 2.49
N LEU A 13 12.56 -21.75 2.47
CA LEU A 13 11.10 -21.73 2.56
C LEU A 13 10.60 -21.57 3.99
N ASP A 14 11.34 -22.08 4.98
CA ASP A 14 10.95 -22.07 6.39
C ASP A 14 10.93 -20.67 7.01
N ILE A 15 11.68 -19.71 6.44
CA ILE A 15 11.79 -18.31 6.91
C ILE A 15 11.95 -18.25 8.44
N ILE A 16 13.02 -18.87 8.93
CA ILE A 16 13.32 -18.97 10.38
C ILE A 16 13.38 -17.58 11.02
N GLU A 17 13.98 -16.62 10.30
CA GLU A 17 14.08 -15.23 10.73
C GLU A 17 13.26 -14.33 9.79
N LYS A 18 12.08 -13.93 10.26
CA LYS A 18 11.27 -12.94 9.56
C LYS A 18 11.84 -11.54 9.78
N THR A 19 12.30 -10.90 8.71
CA THR A 19 12.90 -9.55 8.75
C THR A 19 12.02 -8.48 8.12
N ARG A 20 11.09 -8.88 7.25
CA ARG A 20 10.20 -7.95 6.53
C ARG A 20 8.73 -8.29 6.72
N ALA A 21 7.89 -7.26 6.66
CA ALA A 21 6.45 -7.35 6.57
C ALA A 21 5.95 -6.31 5.57
N ASN A 22 4.81 -6.58 4.94
CA ASN A 22 4.15 -5.58 4.13
C ASN A 22 3.59 -4.47 5.03
N LEU A 23 3.65 -3.23 4.54
CA LEU A 23 3.09 -2.05 5.20
C LEU A 23 1.58 -2.15 5.39
N PHE A 24 0.86 -2.75 4.43
CA PHE A 24 -0.58 -2.96 4.50
C PHE A 24 -0.89 -4.32 5.14
N ALA A 25 -1.11 -4.29 6.45
CA ALA A 25 -1.48 -5.49 7.21
C ALA A 25 -2.78 -6.10 6.69
N TRP A 26 -2.68 -7.32 6.13
CA TRP A 26 -3.82 -8.08 5.64
C TRP A 26 -3.78 -9.51 6.17
N ARG A 27 -4.94 -10.08 6.49
CA ARG A 27 -5.02 -11.46 6.98
C ARG A 27 -4.73 -12.44 5.85
N GLY A 28 -3.94 -13.47 6.13
CA GLY A 28 -3.58 -14.49 5.13
C GLY A 28 -2.51 -14.04 4.12
N GLN A 29 -1.73 -13.01 4.46
CA GLN A 29 -0.69 -12.48 3.60
C GLN A 29 0.58 -13.34 3.58
N PHE A 30 1.19 -13.49 2.41
CA PHE A 30 2.51 -14.11 2.28
C PHE A 30 3.60 -13.29 2.98
N SER A 31 4.60 -13.97 3.52
CA SER A 31 5.83 -13.31 3.95
C SER A 31 6.56 -12.74 2.73
N PRO A 32 7.03 -11.48 2.77
CA PRO A 32 7.85 -10.91 1.70
C PRO A 32 9.04 -11.80 1.31
N GLN A 33 9.74 -12.37 2.29
CA GLN A 33 10.90 -13.24 2.05
C GLN A 33 10.54 -14.53 1.30
N LEU A 34 9.32 -15.05 1.49
CA LEU A 34 8.86 -16.23 0.76
C LEU A 34 8.75 -15.90 -0.72
N ILE A 35 8.11 -14.77 -1.02
CA ILE A 35 7.88 -14.33 -2.39
C ILE A 35 9.21 -13.94 -3.05
N GLU A 36 10.08 -13.20 -2.38
CA GLU A 36 11.44 -12.90 -2.88
C GLU A 36 12.16 -14.20 -3.27
N THR A 37 12.10 -15.23 -2.41
CA THR A 37 12.73 -16.52 -2.68
C THR A 37 12.12 -17.20 -3.91
N ILE A 38 10.79 -17.29 -3.99
CA ILE A 38 10.09 -17.91 -5.13
C ILE A 38 10.44 -17.19 -6.44
N LEU A 39 10.35 -15.86 -6.45
CA LEU A 39 10.65 -15.05 -7.65
C LEU A 39 12.13 -15.17 -8.03
N SER A 40 13.06 -15.14 -7.07
CA SER A 40 14.49 -15.23 -7.36
C SER A 40 14.91 -16.58 -7.95
N PHE A 41 14.23 -17.67 -7.57
CA PHE A 41 14.53 -19.01 -8.07
C PHE A 41 13.87 -19.31 -9.41
N TYR A 42 12.65 -18.83 -9.61
CA TYR A 42 11.82 -19.24 -10.75
C TYR A 42 11.52 -18.11 -11.74
N CYS A 43 12.02 -16.89 -11.56
CA CYS A 43 11.72 -15.79 -12.49
C CYS A 43 13.01 -15.24 -13.12
N PRO A 44 13.28 -15.55 -14.41
CA PRO A 44 14.32 -14.86 -15.16
C PRO A 44 14.07 -13.34 -15.28
N SER A 45 15.10 -12.57 -15.60
CA SER A 45 15.13 -11.07 -15.57
C SER A 45 14.18 -10.32 -16.53
N ASN A 46 13.25 -10.99 -17.19
CA ASN A 46 12.20 -10.37 -18.02
C ASN A 46 10.85 -11.10 -17.84
N SER A 47 10.68 -11.79 -16.71
CA SER A 47 9.43 -12.49 -16.42
C SER A 47 8.33 -11.47 -16.12
N VAL A 48 7.12 -11.82 -16.56
CA VAL A 48 5.91 -11.11 -16.18
C VAL A 48 5.17 -11.96 -15.15
N ILE A 49 4.92 -11.39 -13.98
CA ILE A 49 4.25 -12.05 -12.86
C ILE A 49 2.76 -11.75 -12.93
N LEU A 50 1.94 -12.76 -12.64
CA LEU A 50 0.51 -12.63 -12.46
C LEU A 50 0.11 -13.17 -11.10
N ASP A 51 -0.46 -12.33 -10.25
CA ASP A 51 -1.09 -12.73 -9.00
C ASP A 51 -2.62 -12.55 -9.12
N PRO A 52 -3.39 -13.64 -9.31
CA PRO A 52 -4.84 -13.56 -9.45
C PRO A 52 -5.58 -13.26 -8.13
N PHE A 53 -4.87 -13.28 -6.98
CA PHE A 53 -5.43 -13.05 -5.64
C PHE A 53 -4.49 -12.17 -4.83
N VAL A 54 -4.28 -10.94 -5.32
CA VAL A 54 -3.17 -10.10 -4.87
C VAL A 54 -3.26 -9.69 -3.40
N GLY A 55 -4.45 -9.71 -2.80
CA GLY A 55 -4.65 -9.24 -1.42
C GLY A 55 -4.16 -7.81 -1.26
N SER A 56 -3.40 -7.53 -0.20
CA SER A 56 -2.76 -6.22 -0.04
C SER A 56 -1.45 -6.05 -0.84
N GLY A 57 -1.05 -7.05 -1.63
CA GLY A 57 -0.06 -6.94 -2.71
C GLY A 57 1.40 -7.23 -2.37
N THR A 58 1.68 -8.20 -1.49
CA THR A 58 3.08 -8.66 -1.25
C THR A 58 3.77 -9.05 -2.55
N VAL A 59 3.09 -9.76 -3.45
CA VAL A 59 3.71 -10.22 -4.71
C VAL A 59 4.13 -9.06 -5.60
N LEU A 60 3.28 -8.04 -5.74
CA LEU A 60 3.60 -6.86 -6.54
C LEU A 60 4.78 -6.08 -5.94
N LEU A 61 4.82 -5.94 -4.63
CA LEU A 61 5.91 -5.25 -3.94
C LEU A 61 7.25 -5.97 -4.12
N GLU A 62 7.30 -7.28 -3.90
CA GLU A 62 8.56 -8.03 -4.05
C GLU A 62 9.00 -8.15 -5.51
N ALA A 63 8.05 -8.27 -6.47
CA ALA A 63 8.37 -8.19 -7.89
C ALA A 63 9.02 -6.84 -8.24
N SER A 64 8.54 -5.74 -7.65
CA SER A 64 9.12 -4.41 -7.89
C SER A 64 10.58 -4.29 -7.41
N TYR A 65 10.94 -4.91 -6.27
CA TYR A 65 12.32 -4.92 -5.79
C TYR A 65 13.25 -5.70 -6.72
N LEU A 66 12.72 -6.69 -7.43
CA LEU A 66 13.46 -7.48 -8.43
C LEU A 66 13.36 -6.89 -9.85
N SER A 67 12.77 -5.71 -10.02
CA SER A 67 12.54 -5.07 -11.34
C SER A 67 11.75 -5.98 -12.31
N LEU A 68 10.84 -6.80 -11.78
CA LEU A 68 9.96 -7.65 -12.57
C LEU A 68 8.63 -6.94 -12.81
N GLU A 69 8.09 -7.10 -14.02
CA GLU A 69 6.75 -6.64 -14.35
C GLU A 69 5.72 -7.55 -13.66
N ALA A 70 4.68 -6.97 -13.06
CA ALA A 70 3.69 -7.73 -12.31
C ALA A 70 2.28 -7.15 -12.48
N TYR A 71 1.30 -8.05 -12.61
CA TYR A 71 -0.12 -7.75 -12.69
C TYR A 71 -0.85 -8.46 -11.56
N GLY A 72 -1.86 -7.80 -10.98
CA GLY A 72 -2.62 -8.30 -9.86
C GLY A 72 -4.12 -8.18 -10.08
N PHE A 73 -4.89 -9.16 -9.60
CA PHE A 73 -6.35 -9.11 -9.51
C PHE A 73 -6.79 -9.34 -8.07
N GLU A 74 -7.79 -8.59 -7.62
CA GLU A 74 -8.40 -8.74 -6.30
C GLU A 74 -9.85 -8.28 -6.35
N ILE A 75 -10.72 -9.03 -5.68
CA ILE A 75 -12.16 -8.75 -5.63
C ILE A 75 -12.54 -7.90 -4.41
N ASN A 76 -11.79 -8.02 -3.32
CA ASN A 76 -12.00 -7.22 -2.12
C ASN A 76 -11.60 -5.76 -2.37
N PRO A 77 -12.53 -4.79 -2.29
CA PRO A 77 -12.24 -3.41 -2.63
C PRO A 77 -11.14 -2.77 -1.78
N ALA A 78 -11.06 -3.09 -0.49
CA ALA A 78 -10.06 -2.52 0.39
C ALA A 78 -8.66 -3.05 0.07
N ALA A 79 -8.53 -4.36 -0.12
CA ALA A 79 -7.27 -4.99 -0.52
C ALA A 79 -6.81 -4.55 -1.91
N TYR A 80 -7.76 -4.45 -2.85
CA TYR A 80 -7.52 -3.88 -4.17
C TYR A 80 -6.96 -2.45 -4.06
N ILE A 81 -7.62 -1.54 -3.33
CA ILE A 81 -7.15 -0.14 -3.21
C ILE A 81 -5.74 -0.09 -2.60
N MET A 82 -5.47 -0.89 -1.56
CA MET A 82 -4.14 -0.96 -0.95
C MET A 82 -3.07 -1.47 -1.93
N SER A 83 -3.30 -2.59 -2.61
CA SER A 83 -2.35 -3.12 -3.60
C SER A 83 -2.19 -2.22 -4.83
N HIS A 84 -3.25 -1.51 -5.24
CA HIS A 84 -3.23 -0.57 -6.36
C HIS A 84 -2.30 0.63 -6.10
N THR A 85 -1.98 0.93 -4.84
CA THR A 85 -0.94 1.94 -4.51
C THR A 85 0.46 1.55 -5.01
N TYR A 86 0.73 0.27 -5.28
CA TYR A 86 2.05 -0.15 -5.80
C TYR A 86 2.30 0.29 -7.25
N GLU A 87 1.27 0.68 -8.00
CA GLU A 87 1.48 1.31 -9.31
C GLU A 87 2.28 2.62 -9.21
N PHE A 88 2.32 3.25 -8.04
CA PHE A 88 3.10 4.46 -7.81
C PHE A 88 4.60 4.21 -7.64
N ILE A 89 5.06 2.97 -7.49
CA ILE A 89 6.48 2.65 -7.29
C ILE A 89 7.32 3.22 -8.44
N ASN A 90 6.87 2.98 -9.68
CA ASN A 90 7.53 3.39 -10.91
C ASN A 90 6.94 4.67 -11.54
N ASP A 91 6.01 5.33 -10.85
CA ASP A 91 5.35 6.54 -11.36
C ASP A 91 6.28 7.76 -11.23
N SER A 92 6.68 8.32 -12.37
CA SER A 92 7.55 9.51 -12.44
C SER A 92 6.93 10.76 -11.78
N GLN A 93 5.59 10.82 -11.70
CA GLN A 93 4.85 11.93 -11.13
C GLN A 93 4.51 11.72 -9.65
N LYS A 94 4.89 10.59 -9.03
CA LYS A 94 4.51 10.25 -7.64
C LYS A 94 4.78 11.36 -6.63
N LYS A 95 5.90 12.09 -6.78
CA LYS A 95 6.26 13.19 -5.87
C LYS A 95 5.28 14.36 -5.96
N GLU A 96 4.85 14.70 -7.18
CA GLU A 96 3.90 15.79 -7.42
C GLU A 96 2.49 15.39 -6.96
N VAL A 97 2.08 14.15 -7.23
CA VAL A 97 0.83 13.58 -6.71
C VAL A 97 0.79 13.65 -5.17
N LEU A 98 1.84 13.18 -4.50
CA LEU A 98 1.94 13.22 -3.04
C LEU A 98 1.92 14.65 -2.50
N LYS A 99 2.63 15.58 -3.15
CA LYS A 99 2.65 16.99 -2.75
C LYS A 99 1.26 17.61 -2.83
N ASN A 100 0.53 17.39 -3.92
CA ASN A 100 -0.82 17.92 -4.09
C ASN A 100 -1.81 17.30 -3.11
N LEU A 101 -1.72 15.98 -2.89
CA LEU A 101 -2.52 15.30 -1.86
C LEU A 101 -2.28 15.90 -0.48
N ARG A 102 -1.01 16.08 -0.08
CA ARG A 102 -0.65 16.67 1.21
C ARG A 102 -1.18 18.09 1.37
N ASN A 103 -1.05 18.93 0.34
CA ASN A 103 -1.56 20.31 0.39
C ASN A 103 -3.08 20.35 0.67
N ILE A 104 -3.85 19.46 0.03
CA ILE A 104 -5.31 19.40 0.23
C ILE A 104 -5.64 18.85 1.62
N ILE A 105 -4.93 17.81 2.07
CA ILE A 105 -5.10 17.27 3.43
C ILE A 105 -4.79 18.34 4.48
N ASP A 106 -3.68 19.08 4.36
CA ASP A 106 -3.29 20.12 5.32
C ASP A 106 -4.30 21.29 5.37
N GLN A 107 -4.99 21.57 4.25
CA GLN A 107 -6.06 22.57 4.19
C GLN A 107 -7.33 22.12 4.92
N GLU A 108 -7.77 20.87 4.70
CA GLU A 108 -8.99 20.31 5.29
C GLU A 108 -8.81 19.87 6.76
N PHE A 109 -7.59 19.46 7.10
CA PHE A 109 -7.16 18.92 8.39
C PHE A 109 -6.00 19.74 9.01
N PRO A 110 -6.21 21.04 9.30
CA PRO A 110 -5.16 21.90 9.82
C PRO A 110 -4.74 21.48 11.24
N LEU A 111 -3.44 21.67 11.57
CA LEU A 111 -2.94 21.51 12.94
C LEU A 111 -3.52 22.61 13.83
N ARG A 112 -4.03 22.22 15.00
CA ARG A 112 -4.61 23.14 15.98
C ARG A 112 -3.93 22.97 17.33
N ILE A 113 -2.83 23.69 17.52
CA ILE A 113 -1.92 23.54 18.67
C ILE A 113 -2.58 23.95 20.01
N PHE A 114 -3.64 24.76 19.98
CA PHE A 114 -4.25 25.35 21.18
C PHE A 114 -5.71 24.93 21.41
N GLU A 115 -6.20 23.89 20.73
CA GLU A 115 -7.57 23.43 20.95
C GLU A 115 -7.68 22.41 22.09
N VAL A 116 -8.80 22.48 22.81
CA VAL A 116 -9.11 21.61 23.94
C VAL A 116 -9.54 20.19 23.47
N SER A 117 -9.90 20.05 22.20
CA SER A 117 -10.29 18.79 21.58
C SER A 117 -9.67 18.66 20.19
N ASP A 118 -8.81 17.66 20.00
CA ASP A 118 -8.21 17.34 18.70
C ASP A 118 -9.09 16.46 17.81
N GLN A 119 -10.32 16.15 18.22
CA GLN A 119 -11.24 15.36 17.40
C GLN A 119 -11.67 16.12 16.15
N VAL A 120 -11.70 15.41 15.04
CA VAL A 120 -12.19 15.96 13.78
C VAL A 120 -13.72 15.99 13.77
N GLU A 121 -14.31 17.18 13.85
CA GLU A 121 -15.74 17.38 13.60
C GLU A 121 -16.09 17.20 12.12
N ASN A 122 -17.29 16.67 11.84
CA ASN A 122 -17.82 16.41 10.49
C ASN A 122 -16.83 15.64 9.58
N LEU A 123 -16.16 14.63 10.16
CA LEU A 123 -15.12 13.85 9.47
C LEU A 123 -15.57 13.32 8.11
N VAL A 124 -16.78 12.77 8.01
CA VAL A 124 -17.29 12.20 6.76
C VAL A 124 -17.37 13.25 5.65
N ASP A 125 -17.93 14.43 5.95
CA ASP A 125 -18.06 15.52 4.98
C ASP A 125 -16.68 16.02 4.54
N LYS A 126 -15.75 16.17 5.49
CA LYS A 126 -14.36 16.55 5.18
C LYS A 126 -13.67 15.55 4.27
N LEU A 127 -13.80 14.25 4.56
CA LEU A 127 -13.23 13.19 3.72
C LEU A 127 -13.82 13.21 2.31
N GLN A 128 -15.14 13.40 2.18
CA GLN A 128 -15.82 13.50 0.89
C GLN A 128 -15.37 14.74 0.10
N ASN A 129 -15.31 15.90 0.74
CA ASN A 129 -14.84 17.15 0.13
C ASN A 129 -13.39 17.01 -0.36
N THR A 130 -12.50 16.49 0.50
CA THR A 130 -11.11 16.22 0.15
C THR A 130 -11.04 15.31 -1.08
N ARG A 131 -11.78 14.20 -1.08
CA ARG A 131 -11.80 13.25 -2.21
C ARG A 131 -12.29 13.89 -3.51
N ASN A 132 -13.26 14.77 -3.44
CA ASN A 132 -13.84 15.45 -4.60
C ASN A 132 -12.89 16.50 -5.21
N MET A 133 -12.03 17.11 -4.40
CA MET A 133 -11.01 18.06 -4.85
C MET A 133 -9.78 17.38 -5.49
N LEU A 134 -9.59 16.09 -5.24
CA LEU A 134 -8.42 15.35 -5.71
C LEU A 134 -8.56 14.90 -7.18
N PRO A 135 -7.48 14.98 -7.98
CA PRO A 135 -7.41 14.28 -9.26
C PRO A 135 -7.58 12.77 -9.09
N ASP A 136 -8.09 12.07 -10.12
CA ASP A 136 -8.38 10.63 -10.05
C ASP A 136 -7.19 9.78 -9.61
N ARG A 137 -5.98 10.11 -10.10
CA ARG A 137 -4.75 9.41 -9.70
C ARG A 137 -4.50 9.55 -8.20
N SER A 138 -4.65 10.75 -7.63
CA SER A 138 -4.45 11.00 -6.20
C SER A 138 -5.50 10.34 -5.32
N LYS A 139 -6.72 10.08 -5.84
CA LYS A 139 -7.80 9.42 -5.07
C LYS A 139 -7.40 8.04 -4.59
N VAL A 140 -6.60 7.29 -5.35
CA VAL A 140 -6.12 5.95 -4.94
C VAL A 140 -5.36 6.01 -3.61
N LEU A 141 -4.43 6.96 -3.49
CA LEU A 141 -3.63 7.13 -2.27
C LEU A 141 -4.48 7.64 -1.11
N PHE A 142 -5.41 8.55 -1.39
CA PHE A 142 -6.34 9.05 -0.37
C PHE A 142 -7.28 7.96 0.14
N ASP A 143 -7.86 7.15 -0.76
CA ASP A 143 -8.75 6.05 -0.40
C ASP A 143 -7.99 5.00 0.43
N ALA A 144 -6.74 4.71 0.09
CA ALA A 144 -5.87 3.85 0.90
C ALA A 144 -5.63 4.44 2.31
N LEU A 145 -5.36 5.75 2.42
CA LEU A 145 -5.24 6.43 3.71
C LEU A 145 -6.54 6.28 4.54
N VAL A 146 -7.71 6.48 3.94
CA VAL A 146 -9.01 6.33 4.63
C VAL A 146 -9.21 4.90 5.13
N ILE A 147 -8.81 3.89 4.37
CA ILE A 147 -8.87 2.49 4.81
C ILE A 147 -7.96 2.26 6.02
N ILE A 148 -6.72 2.77 5.98
CA ILE A 148 -5.72 2.59 7.04
C ILE A 148 -6.11 3.33 8.33
N LEU A 149 -6.78 4.49 8.20
CA LEU A 149 -7.31 5.22 9.35
C LEU A 149 -8.26 4.36 10.19
N ASP A 150 -8.92 3.35 9.60
CA ASP A 150 -9.88 2.46 10.25
C ASP A 150 -10.83 3.25 11.16
N VAL A 151 -11.54 4.20 10.54
CA VAL A 151 -12.37 5.22 11.21
C VAL A 151 -13.44 4.63 12.14
N CYS A 152 -13.76 3.34 11.98
CA CYS A 152 -14.68 2.60 12.84
C CYS A 152 -14.05 2.16 14.16
N LYS A 153 -12.72 1.97 14.21
CA LYS A 153 -11.98 1.49 15.40
C LYS A 153 -11.16 2.57 16.08
N ASN A 154 -10.78 3.63 15.36
CA ASN A 154 -9.89 4.66 15.88
C ASN A 154 -10.63 5.98 16.12
N LYS A 155 -10.27 6.66 17.21
CA LYS A 155 -10.62 8.07 17.42
C LYS A 155 -9.72 8.92 16.52
N ILE A 156 -10.30 9.49 15.46
CA ILE A 156 -9.54 10.23 14.46
C ILE A 156 -9.30 11.67 14.94
N THR A 157 -8.00 12.02 15.05
CA THR A 157 -7.55 13.38 15.38
C THR A 157 -6.82 14.02 14.20
N GLN A 158 -6.68 15.34 14.22
CA GLN A 158 -5.92 16.09 13.20
C GLN A 158 -4.47 15.60 13.11
N GLU A 159 -3.82 15.40 14.26
CA GLU A 159 -2.45 14.90 14.34
C GLU A 159 -2.31 13.47 13.79
N PHE A 160 -3.30 12.60 14.05
CA PHE A 160 -3.28 11.22 13.56
C PHE A 160 -3.34 11.15 12.03
N ILE A 161 -4.24 11.92 11.41
CA ILE A 161 -4.34 12.00 9.93
C ILE A 161 -3.01 12.48 9.33
N ARG A 162 -2.41 13.53 9.92
CA ARG A 162 -1.15 14.08 9.41
C ARG A 162 0.03 13.14 9.59
N THR A 163 0.10 12.42 10.72
CA THR A 163 1.16 11.45 10.97
C THR A 163 1.16 10.34 9.92
N LEU A 164 -0.02 9.90 9.49
CA LEU A 164 -0.16 8.88 8.44
C LEU A 164 0.03 9.43 7.01
N ALA A 165 -0.17 10.74 6.81
CA ALA A 165 0.03 11.39 5.51
C ALA A 165 1.48 11.84 5.23
N ASN A 166 2.34 11.82 6.26
CA ASN A 166 3.76 12.18 6.18
C ASN A 166 4.64 11.02 5.74
#